data_AF-A0A3D1CHL7-F1
#
_entry.id   AF-A0A3D1CHL7-F1
#
_cell.length_a   1.000
_cell.length_b   1.000
_cell.length_c   1.000
_cell.angle_alpha   90.00
_cell.angle_beta   90.00
_cell.angle_gamma   90.00
#
_symmetry.space_group_name_H-M   'P 1'
#
loop_
_entity.id
_entity.type
_entity.pdbx_description
1 polymer ?
#
loop_
_entity_poly.entity_id
_entity_poly.type
_entity_poly.pdbx_seq_one_letter_code
_entity_poly.pdbx_strand_id
1 'polypeptide(L)' 'GRVCPQDRLCEGACTLNDGFGAVTIGSVEKYITDTALTQGWRPDLSNVVDTGKRVAVIGAGPAGLGAAV' A
#
# COMPACT_ATOMS: atom_id res chain seq x y z
N GLY A 1 -2.31 5.37 1.76
CA GLY A 1 -3.10 5.97 2.86
C GLY A 1 -4.07 7.08 2.46
N ARG A 2 -4.82 6.96 1.35
CA ARG A 2 -5.85 7.97 0.97
C ARG A 2 -7.27 7.63 1.46
N VAL A 3 -7.63 6.35 1.42
CA VAL A 3 -9.02 5.89 1.62
C VAL A 3 -9.18 4.96 2.81
N CYS A 4 -8.08 4.50 3.41
CA CYS A 4 -8.14 3.68 4.62
C CYS A 4 -8.78 4.49 5.76
N PRO A 5 -9.62 3.90 6.62
CA PRO A 5 -10.10 4.57 7.84
C PRO A 5 -8.99 4.54 8.91
N GLN A 6 -8.05 5.49 8.85
CA GLN A 6 -6.83 5.45 9.66
C GLN A 6 -7.09 5.50 11.16
N ASP A 7 -8.13 6.24 11.57
CA ASP A 7 -8.60 6.38 12.96
C ASP A 7 -9.00 5.04 13.60
N ARG A 8 -9.42 4.07 12.78
CA ARG A 8 -9.82 2.71 13.23
C ARG A 8 -8.73 1.66 13.00
N LEU A 9 -7.62 2.04 12.36
CA LEU A 9 -6.54 1.15 11.97
C LEU A 9 -5.21 1.65 12.54
N CYS A 10 -4.23 1.95 11.69
CA CYS A 10 -2.86 2.26 12.10
C CYS A 10 -2.76 3.46 13.04
N GLU A 11 -3.45 4.56 12.76
CA GLU A 11 -3.37 5.78 13.58
C GLU A 11 -4.14 5.62 14.90
N GLY A 12 -5.26 4.89 14.88
CA GLY A 12 -6.01 4.53 16.09
C GLY A 12 -5.20 3.71 17.10
N ALA A 13 -4.26 2.90 16.62
CA ALA A 13 -3.38 2.08 17.47
C ALA A 13 -2.02 2.74 17.77
N CYS A 14 -1.83 4.02 17.42
CA CYS A 14 -0.57 4.72 17.62
C CYS A 14 -0.30 4.96 19.12
N THR A 15 0.85 4.53 19.63
CA THR A 15 1.23 4.69 21.05
C THR A 15 1.42 6.15 21.49
N LEU A 16 1.56 7.09 20.54
CA LEU A 16 1.65 8.52 20.80
C LEU A 16 0.27 9.21 20.85
N ASN A 17 -0.80 8.51 20.46
CA ASN A 17 -2.15 9.05 20.46
C ASN A 17 -2.67 9.36 21.88
N ASP A 18 -2.05 8.79 22.90
CA ASP A 18 -2.33 9.04 24.31
C ASP A 18 -1.68 10.35 24.81
N GLY A 19 -2.02 11.48 24.18
CA GLY A 19 -1.69 12.82 24.68
C GLY A 19 -0.97 13.75 23.69
N PHE A 20 -0.21 13.20 22.74
CA PHE A 20 0.44 13.99 21.68
C PHE A 20 -0.36 14.01 20.37
N GLY A 21 -1.36 13.13 20.25
CA GLY A 21 -2.07 12.84 19.02
C GLY A 21 -1.35 11.80 18.16
N ALA A 22 -2.11 11.04 17.37
CA ALA A 22 -1.55 10.04 16.49
C ALA A 22 -0.67 10.67 15.40
N VAL A 23 0.38 9.94 15.01
CA VAL A 23 1.17 10.28 13.82
C VAL A 23 0.27 10.15 12.59
N THR A 24 0.34 11.11 11.66
CA THR A 24 -0.43 11.09 10.41
C THR A 24 0.15 10.10 9.39
N ILE A 25 0.18 8.82 9.74
CA ILE A 25 0.76 7.72 8.97
C ILE A 25 0.19 7.69 7.54
N GLY A 26 -1.12 7.85 7.38
CA GLY A 26 -1.76 7.83 6.07
C GLY A 26 -1.29 8.95 5.14
N SER A 27 -1.03 10.13 5.71
CA SER A 27 -0.52 11.30 4.96
C SER A 27 0.93 11.11 4.55
N VAL A 28 1.77 10.57 5.43
CA VAL A 28 3.17 10.26 5.12
C VAL A 28 3.24 9.19 4.04
N GLU A 29 2.46 8.11 4.16
CA GLU A 29 2.37 7.03 3.17
C GLU A 29 1.96 7.59 1.79
N LYS A 30 0.93 8.43 1.74
CA LYS A 30 0.51 9.10 0.50
C LYS A 30 1.66 9.90 -0.12
N TYR A 31 2.34 10.72 0.68
CA TYR A 31 3.39 11.61 0.19
C TYR A 31 4.57 10.84 -0.42
N ILE A 32 5.06 9.81 0.27
CA ILE A 32 6.20 9.02 -0.23
C ILE A 32 5.83 8.23 -1.48
N THR A 33 4.62 7.65 -1.55
CA THR A 33 4.15 6.91 -2.73
C THR A 33 3.98 7.84 -3.94
N ASP A 34 3.37 9.01 -3.74
CA ASP A 34 3.16 9.97 -4.83
C ASP A 34 4.49 10.51 -5.38
N THR A 35 5.45 10.76 -4.48
CA THR A 35 6.80 11.18 -4.85
C THR A 35 7.50 10.11 -5.67
N ALA A 36 7.47 8.85 -5.22
CA ALA A 36 8.07 7.73 -5.95
C ALA A 36 7.44 7.54 -7.34
N LEU A 37 6.11 7.65 -7.45
CA LEU A 37 5.40 7.58 -8.73
C LEU A 37 5.80 8.73 -9.66
N THR A 38 5.91 9.94 -9.14
CA THR A 38 6.32 11.13 -9.91
C THR A 38 7.77 11.02 -10.40
N GLN A 39 8.64 10.42 -9.59
CA GLN A 39 10.03 10.13 -9.96
C GLN A 39 10.18 8.91 -10.89
N GLY A 40 9.07 8.25 -11.26
CA GLY A 40 9.08 7.11 -12.17
C GLY A 40 9.63 5.82 -11.56
N TRP A 41 9.66 5.70 -10.23
CA TRP A 41 10.16 4.50 -9.57
C TRP A 41 9.28 3.28 -9.93
N ARG A 42 9.93 2.15 -10.15
CA ARG A 42 9.31 0.86 -10.46
C ARG A 42 10.01 -0.25 -9.68
N PRO A 43 9.28 -1.29 -9.25
CA PRO A 43 9.89 -2.44 -8.61
C PRO A 43 10.83 -3.14 -9.60
N ASP A 44 11.97 -3.63 -9.09
CA ASP A 44 12.87 -4.48 -9.85
C ASP A 44 12.34 -5.92 -9.87
N LEU A 45 12.03 -6.43 -11.06
CA LEU A 45 11.51 -7.77 -11.28
C LEU A 45 12.55 -8.69 -11.95
N SER A 46 13.81 -8.27 -12.03
CA SER A 46 14.90 -9.00 -12.72
C SER A 46 15.14 -10.41 -12.19
N ASN A 47 14.80 -10.68 -10.93
CA ASN A 47 15.01 -11.96 -10.25
C ASN A 47 13.76 -12.85 -10.21
N VAL A 48 12.67 -12.46 -10.88
CA VAL A 48 11.44 -13.27 -10.92
C VAL A 48 11.63 -14.43 -11.92
N VAL A 49 11.37 -15.66 -11.46
CA VAL A 49 11.49 -16.88 -12.28
C VAL A 49 10.10 -17.37 -12.68
N ASP A 50 9.92 -17.71 -13.95
CA ASP A 50 8.66 -18.30 -14.44
C ASP A 50 8.42 -19.66 -13.78
N THR A 51 7.20 -19.85 -13.28
CA THR A 51 6.76 -21.09 -12.63
C THR A 51 6.13 -22.09 -13.59
N GLY A 52 5.80 -21.68 -14.83
CA GLY A 52 5.08 -22.47 -15.82
C GLY A 52 3.60 -22.73 -15.48
N LYS A 53 3.10 -22.20 -14.36
CA LYS A 53 1.72 -22.36 -13.90
C LYS A 53 0.83 -21.27 -14.49
N ARG A 54 -0.46 -21.55 -14.63
CA ARG A 54 -1.48 -20.59 -15.08
C ARG A 54 -2.53 -20.39 -13.99
N VAL A 55 -2.85 -19.13 -13.71
CA VAL A 55 -3.85 -18.72 -12.72
C VAL A 55 -4.78 -17.70 -13.38
N ALA A 56 -6.08 -17.80 -13.11
CA ALA A 56 -7.08 -16.84 -13.57
C ALA A 56 -7.66 -16.07 -12.38
N VAL A 57 -7.82 -14.76 -12.56
CA VAL A 57 -8.44 -13.86 -11.57
C VAL A 57 -9.68 -13.25 -12.21
N ILE A 58 -10.84 -13.42 -11.58
CA ILE A 58 -12.12 -12.86 -12.06
C ILE A 58 -12.42 -11.58 -11.28
N GLY A 59 -12.40 -10.45 -11.98
CA GLY A 59 -12.66 -9.12 -11.42
C GLY A 59 -11.39 -8.28 -11.24
N ALA A 60 -11.48 -7.00 -11.61
CA ALA A 60 -10.36 -6.05 -11.62
C ALA A 60 -10.41 -5.01 -10.46
N GLY A 61 -11.07 -5.37 -9.35
CA GLY A 61 -11.09 -4.54 -8.15
C GLY A 61 -9.78 -4.65 -7.33
N PRO A 62 -9.68 -3.96 -6.18
CA PRO A 62 -8.48 -3.97 -5.34
C PRO A 62 -8.01 -5.38 -4.94
N ALA A 63 -8.95 -6.30 -4.68
CA ALA A 63 -8.63 -7.68 -4.36
C ALA A 63 -7.98 -8.44 -5.54
N GLY A 64 -8.53 -8.29 -6.75
CA GLY A 64 -8.02 -8.97 -7.95
C GLY A 64 -6.68 -8.43 -8.39
N LEU A 65 -6.52 -7.09 -8.41
CA LEU A 65 -5.24 -6.46 -8.72
C LEU A 65 -4.18 -6.78 -7.66
N GLY A 66 -4.54 -6.76 -6.37
CA GLY A 66 -3.62 -7.11 -5.29
C GLY A 66 -3.17 -8.57 -5.28
N ALA A 67 -3.95 -9.48 -5.87
CA ALA A 67 -3.57 -10.88 -6.02
C ALA A 67 -2.77 -11.18 -7.30
N ALA A 68 -2.85 -10.31 -8.31
CA ALA A 68 -2.23 -10.51 -9.62
C ALA A 68 -0.82 -9.91 -9.73
N VAL A 69 -0.48 -8.96 -8.85
CA VAL A 69 0.84 -8.31 -8.72
C VAL A 69 1.71 -9.02 -7.69
#